data_AF-A0A2E1A5Q7-F1
#
_entry.id   AF-A0A2E1A5Q7-F1
#
_cell.length_a   1.000
_cell.length_b   1.000
_cell.length_c   1.000
_cell.angle_alpha   90.00
_cell.angle_beta   90.00
_cell.angle_gamma   90.00
#
_symmetry.space_group_name_H-M   'P 1'
#
loop_
_entity.id
_entity.type
_entity.pdbx_description
1 polymer ?
#
loop_
_entity_poly.entity_id
_entity_poly.type
_entity_poly.pdbx_seq_one_letter_code
_entity_poly.pdbx_strand_id
1 'polypeptide(L)'
;MAGRLTTNPLVHLDLMGGLMLLMVGIGYAKPVPVNPRNFRNPNAEFFVAAAGPVMNLALGLLAGLLFSGFRTSEFWYNSPIPLEELFFLFMLLNFNLFFFNMIPVGPLDGSHVLPRLLPRDLRRRYEDWNFRFGTMLLIGLLAASYFLPGFSAFRWISQASRQMIIVLL
;
A
#
# COMPACT_ATOMS: atom_id res chain seq x y z
N MET A 1 -5.28 15.18 -25.05
CA MET A 1 -4.90 14.67 -23.70
C MET A 1 -5.80 15.36 -22.69
N ALA A 2 -6.34 14.65 -21.69
CA ALA A 2 -7.49 15.11 -20.90
C ALA A 2 -7.29 16.33 -19.97
N GLY A 3 -6.24 17.16 -20.13
CA GLY A 3 -6.06 18.41 -19.36
C GLY A 3 -5.93 18.27 -17.84
N ARG A 4 -5.83 17.02 -17.33
CA ARG A 4 -5.85 16.68 -15.89
C ARG A 4 -4.47 16.46 -15.28
N LEU A 5 -3.40 16.58 -16.06
CA LEU A 5 -2.04 16.65 -15.53
C LEU A 5 -1.74 18.10 -15.14
N THR A 6 -2.40 18.57 -14.08
CA THR A 6 -2.25 19.93 -13.55
C THR A 6 -1.95 19.85 -12.06
N THR A 7 -1.10 20.75 -11.56
CA THR A 7 -0.81 20.88 -10.13
C THR A 7 -1.99 21.46 -9.34
N ASN A 8 -3.05 21.91 -10.02
CA ASN A 8 -4.24 22.42 -9.38
C ASN A 8 -5.07 21.29 -8.72
N PRO A 9 -5.13 21.22 -7.37
CA PRO A 9 -5.82 20.14 -6.66
C PRO A 9 -7.35 20.17 -6.85
N LEU A 10 -7.92 21.34 -7.17
CA LEU A 10 -9.37 21.50 -7.41
C LEU A 10 -9.87 20.69 -8.61
N VAL A 11 -8.98 20.36 -9.56
CA VAL A 11 -9.33 19.62 -10.78
C VAL A 11 -9.47 18.11 -10.51
N HIS A 12 -9.00 17.66 -9.33
CA HIS A 12 -9.01 16.26 -8.88
C HIS A 12 -10.09 15.99 -7.82
N LEU A 13 -10.62 17.03 -7.19
CA LEU A 13 -11.73 16.95 -6.24
C LEU A 13 -13.05 16.68 -6.99
N ASP A 14 -13.78 15.65 -6.55
CA ASP A 14 -15.18 15.47 -6.91
C ASP A 14 -16.05 16.19 -5.88
N LEU A 15 -17.01 17.02 -6.33
CA LEU A 15 -17.85 17.82 -5.43
C LEU A 15 -18.66 16.92 -4.49
N MET A 16 -19.18 15.81 -5.01
CA MET A 16 -19.90 14.83 -4.21
C MET A 16 -18.97 14.11 -3.23
N GLY A 17 -17.79 13.67 -3.69
CA GLY A 17 -16.78 13.05 -2.84
C GLY A 17 -16.28 13.97 -1.72
N GLY A 18 -16.12 15.26 -1.99
CA GLY A 18 -15.77 16.28 -1.00
C GLY A 18 -16.88 16.51 0.03
N LEU A 19 -18.14 16.56 -0.39
CA LEU A 19 -19.29 16.68 0.52
C LEU A 19 -19.43 15.42 1.41
N MET A 20 -19.22 14.24 0.85
CA MET A 20 -19.23 12.99 1.63
C MET A 20 -18.10 12.94 2.66
N LEU A 21 -16.91 13.42 2.31
CA LEU A 21 -15.81 13.56 3.26
C LEU A 21 -16.20 14.44 4.45
N LEU A 22 -16.88 15.56 4.22
CA LEU A 22 -17.30 16.48 5.26
C LEU A 22 -18.43 15.93 6.14
N MET A 23 -19.39 15.21 5.57
CA MET A 23 -20.56 14.74 6.32
C MET A 23 -20.37 13.38 6.99
N VAL A 24 -19.60 12.48 6.36
CA VAL A 24 -19.48 11.07 6.75
C VAL A 24 -18.05 10.73 7.17
N GLY A 25 -17.07 11.61 6.93
CA GLY A 25 -15.65 11.34 7.17
C GLY A 25 -14.99 10.47 6.10
N ILE A 26 -15.73 10.08 5.06
CA ILE A 26 -15.26 9.24 3.96
C ILE A 26 -15.65 9.91 2.64
N GLY A 27 -14.66 10.17 1.78
CA GLY A 27 -14.86 10.72 0.44
C GLY A 27 -13.98 10.04 -0.59
N TYR A 28 -14.31 10.22 -1.87
CA TYR A 28 -13.53 9.66 -2.98
C TYR A 28 -13.13 10.76 -3.97
N ALA A 29 -11.94 10.62 -4.57
CA ALA A 29 -11.45 11.52 -5.60
C ALA A 29 -11.89 11.05 -6.99
N LYS A 30 -11.91 11.96 -7.96
CA LYS A 30 -12.22 11.61 -9.35
C LYS A 30 -11.05 10.82 -9.94
N PRO A 31 -11.26 9.58 -10.43
CA PRO A 31 -10.15 8.75 -10.91
C PRO A 31 -9.49 9.39 -12.14
N VAL A 32 -8.16 9.35 -12.16
CA VAL A 32 -7.37 9.85 -13.28
C VAL A 32 -7.27 8.73 -14.32
N PRO A 33 -7.75 8.93 -15.56
CA PRO A 33 -7.70 7.89 -16.58
C PRO A 33 -6.25 7.66 -17.02
N VAL A 34 -5.72 6.48 -16.72
CA VAL A 34 -4.44 6.01 -17.26
C VAL A 34 -4.71 5.40 -18.63
N ASN A 35 -3.95 5.80 -19.66
CA ASN A 35 -4.01 5.18 -20.98
C ASN A 35 -2.84 4.20 -21.14
N PRO A 36 -3.07 2.87 -21.05
CA PRO A 36 -2.01 1.88 -21.18
C PRO A 36 -1.28 1.91 -22.52
N ARG A 37 -1.92 2.44 -23.58
CA ARG A 37 -1.31 2.58 -24.92
C ARG A 37 -0.16 3.60 -24.95
N ASN A 38 -0.01 4.41 -23.90
CA ASN A 38 1.06 5.38 -23.79
C ASN A 38 2.33 4.81 -23.14
N PHE A 39 2.31 3.54 -22.70
CA PHE A 39 3.50 2.90 -22.13
C PHE A 39 4.51 2.55 -23.24
N ARG A 40 5.70 3.17 -23.18
CA ARG A 40 6.83 2.84 -24.07
C ARG A 40 7.43 1.45 -23.82
N ASN A 41 7.26 0.92 -22.60
CA ASN A 41 7.80 -0.37 -22.19
C ASN A 41 6.65 -1.33 -21.82
N PRO A 42 6.60 -2.55 -22.39
CA PRO A 42 5.63 -3.57 -22.02
C PRO A 42 5.62 -3.90 -20.52
N ASN A 43 6.72 -3.66 -19.81
CA ASN A 43 6.88 -3.88 -18.36
C ASN A 43 6.64 -2.64 -17.51
N ALA A 44 6.24 -1.49 -18.09
CA ALA A 44 6.04 -0.25 -17.33
C ALA A 44 5.04 -0.44 -16.18
N GLU A 45 3.94 -1.15 -16.42
CA GLU A 45 2.92 -1.46 -15.42
C GLU A 45 3.49 -2.23 -14.21
N PHE A 46 4.40 -3.17 -14.45
CA PHE A 46 5.08 -3.92 -13.39
C PHE A 46 5.94 -2.99 -12.51
N PHE A 47 6.74 -2.13 -13.14
CA PHE A 47 7.60 -1.21 -12.39
C PHE A 47 6.79 -0.19 -11.59
N VAL A 48 5.70 0.31 -12.16
CA VAL A 48 4.79 1.24 -11.47
C VAL A 48 4.13 0.57 -10.28
N ALA A 49 3.62 -0.65 -10.45
CA ALA A 49 3.00 -1.40 -9.36
C ALA A 49 4.02 -1.78 -8.27
N ALA A 50 5.24 -2.19 -8.66
CA ALA A 50 6.28 -2.55 -7.70
C ALA A 50 6.83 -1.33 -6.92
N ALA A 51 6.73 -0.11 -7.47
CA ALA A 51 7.25 1.09 -6.82
C ALA A 51 6.62 1.35 -5.44
N GLY A 52 5.31 1.13 -5.29
CA GLY A 52 4.62 1.31 -4.01
C GLY A 52 5.19 0.41 -2.90
N PRO A 53 5.12 -0.93 -3.03
CA PRO A 53 5.70 -1.86 -2.08
C PRO A 53 7.19 -1.59 -1.82
N VAL A 54 7.99 -1.38 -2.87
CA VAL A 54 9.43 -1.14 -2.73
C VAL A 54 9.72 0.12 -1.91
N MET A 55 8.97 1.20 -2.12
CA MET A 55 9.15 2.42 -1.33
C MET A 55 8.75 2.25 0.12
N ASN A 56 7.66 1.55 0.40
CA ASN A 56 7.25 1.23 1.77
C ASN A 56 8.32 0.39 2.49
N LEU A 57 8.86 -0.63 1.82
CA LEU A 57 9.96 -1.43 2.36
C LEU A 57 11.21 -0.56 2.64
N ALA A 58 11.60 0.27 1.67
CA ALA A 58 12.77 1.14 1.78
C ALA A 58 12.64 2.15 2.94
N LEU A 59 11.47 2.78 3.08
CA LEU A 59 11.20 3.73 4.16
C LEU A 59 11.22 3.05 5.53
N GLY A 60 10.63 1.86 5.67
CA GLY A 60 10.68 1.10 6.91
C GLY A 60 12.12 0.70 7.30
N LEU A 61 12.91 0.24 6.33
CA LEU A 61 14.33 -0.10 6.57
C LEU A 61 15.16 1.14 6.92
N LEU A 62 14.97 2.25 6.21
CA LEU A 62 15.66 3.51 6.49
C LEU A 62 15.35 4.01 7.90
N ALA A 63 14.08 3.94 8.32
CA ALA A 63 13.70 4.32 9.68
C ALA A 63 14.37 3.42 10.73
N GLY A 64 14.46 2.10 10.50
CA GLY A 64 15.17 1.19 11.40
C GLY A 64 16.67 1.51 11.50
N LEU A 65 17.33 1.79 10.38
CA LEU A 65 18.73 2.21 10.37
C LEU A 65 18.97 3.52 11.13
N LEU A 66 18.10 4.51 10.93
CA LEU A 66 18.15 5.78 11.66
C LEU A 66 17.89 5.56 13.16
N PHE A 67 16.91 4.73 13.52
CA PHE A 67 16.65 4.39 14.91
C PHE A 67 17.90 3.78 15.57
N SER A 68 18.48 2.74 14.96
CA SER A 68 19.68 2.07 15.49
C SER A 68 20.88 3.01 15.61
N GLY A 69 21.08 3.89 14.62
CA GLY A 69 22.20 4.84 14.61
C GLY A 69 22.07 6.00 15.61
N PHE A 70 20.86 6.44 15.93
CA PHE A 70 20.64 7.64 16.75
C PHE A 70 20.03 7.37 18.14
N ARG A 71 19.57 6.16 18.45
CA ARG A 71 18.92 5.84 19.74
C ARG A 71 19.78 6.10 20.98
N THR A 72 21.10 6.10 20.85
CA THR A 72 22.03 6.38 21.96
C THR A 72 22.49 7.84 22.02
N SER A 73 22.00 8.71 21.13
CA SER A 73 22.41 10.11 21.09
C SER A 73 21.78 10.93 22.22
N GLU A 74 22.46 11.98 22.68
CA GLU A 74 21.92 12.92 23.67
C GLU A 74 20.63 13.60 23.18
N PHE A 75 20.51 13.84 21.87
CA PHE A 75 19.30 14.35 21.25
C PHE A 75 18.10 13.41 21.49
N TRP A 76 18.33 12.10 21.39
CA TRP A 76 17.27 11.11 21.59
C TRP A 76 16.77 11.09 23.03
N TYR A 77 17.69 11.07 24.01
CA TYR A 77 17.35 11.02 25.43
C TYR A 77 16.64 12.29 25.92
N ASN A 78 17.02 13.45 25.37
CA ASN A 78 16.43 14.74 25.75
C ASN A 78 15.24 15.14 24.87
N SER A 79 14.76 14.24 23.99
CA SER A 79 13.63 14.55 23.11
C SER A 79 12.35 14.76 23.93
N PRO A 80 11.60 15.86 23.71
CA PRO A 80 10.30 16.07 24.33
C PRO A 80 9.18 15.18 23.73
N ILE A 81 9.48 14.47 22.64
CA ILE A 81 8.54 13.61 21.91
C ILE A 81 8.98 12.14 22.09
N PRO A 82 8.03 11.19 22.24
CA PRO A 82 8.31 9.76 22.25
C PRO A 82 8.83 9.27 20.89
N LEU A 83 10.13 9.43 20.63
CA LEU A 83 10.75 9.06 19.36
C LEU A 83 10.73 7.55 19.12
N GLU A 84 10.85 6.75 20.17
CA GLU A 84 10.82 5.29 20.05
C GLU A 84 9.48 4.79 19.52
N GLU A 85 8.37 5.22 20.13
CA GLU A 85 7.04 4.88 19.65
C GLU A 85 6.76 5.45 18.25
N LEU A 86 7.25 6.65 17.96
CA LEU A 86 7.10 7.26 16.64
C LEU A 86 7.78 6.43 15.55
N PHE A 87 9.05 6.05 15.76
CA PHE A 87 9.81 5.23 14.80
C PHE A 87 9.21 3.82 14.70
N PHE A 88 8.81 3.22 15.82
CA PHE A 88 8.12 1.94 15.83
C PHE A 88 6.85 1.97 14.99
N LEU A 89 5.98 2.98 15.20
CA LEU A 89 4.75 3.15 14.46
C LEU A 89 5.02 3.41 12.97
N PHE A 90 6.01 4.24 12.65
CA PHE A 90 6.39 4.53 11.27
C PHE A 90 6.86 3.28 10.53
N MET A 91 7.76 2.48 11.14
CA MET A 91 8.20 1.20 10.57
C MET A 91 7.03 0.22 10.43
N LEU A 92 6.18 0.13 11.45
CA LEU A 92 5.02 -0.77 11.46
C LEU A 92 4.06 -0.45 10.32
N LEU A 93 3.74 0.82 10.10
CA LEU A 93 2.88 1.27 9.01
C LEU A 93 3.48 0.93 7.65
N ASN A 94 4.77 1.26 7.44
CA ASN A 94 5.46 1.00 6.18
C ASN A 94 5.57 -0.50 5.88
N PHE A 95 5.99 -1.33 6.82
CA PHE A 95 6.05 -2.78 6.59
C PHE A 95 4.66 -3.41 6.40
N ASN A 96 3.64 -2.94 7.13
CA ASN A 96 2.27 -3.41 6.91
C ASN A 96 1.79 -3.06 5.49
N LEU A 97 2.03 -1.83 5.02
CA LEU A 97 1.67 -1.41 3.67
C LEU A 97 2.45 -2.18 2.60
N PHE A 98 3.73 -2.48 2.85
CA PHE A 98 4.53 -3.33 1.98
C PHE A 98 3.89 -4.72 1.82
N PHE A 99 3.64 -5.44 2.92
CA PHE A 99 3.04 -6.78 2.85
C PHE A 99 1.62 -6.77 2.29
N PHE A 100 0.82 -5.77 2.67
CA PHE A 100 -0.55 -5.63 2.17
C PHE A 100 -0.56 -5.41 0.65
N ASN A 101 0.25 -4.47 0.13
CA ASN A 101 0.32 -4.23 -1.30
C ASN A 101 0.98 -5.38 -2.07
N MET A 102 1.71 -6.30 -1.41
CA MET A 102 2.24 -7.50 -2.05
C MET A 102 1.22 -8.64 -2.22
N ILE A 103 0.02 -8.53 -1.64
CA ILE A 103 -1.03 -9.53 -1.83
C ILE A 103 -1.47 -9.54 -3.30
N PRO A 104 -1.45 -10.70 -3.98
CA PRO A 104 -1.78 -10.79 -5.40
C PRO A 104 -3.30 -10.84 -5.63
N VAL A 105 -4.01 -9.81 -5.18
CA VAL A 105 -5.46 -9.66 -5.33
C VAL A 105 -5.76 -8.20 -5.64
N GLY A 106 -6.46 -7.94 -6.75
CA GLY A 106 -6.87 -6.60 -7.16
C GLY A 106 -7.82 -5.99 -6.11
N PRO A 107 -7.76 -4.68 -5.84
CA PRO A 107 -7.01 -3.63 -6.52
C PRO A 107 -5.57 -3.40 -6.02
N LEU A 108 -4.98 -4.35 -5.26
CA LEU A 108 -3.65 -4.18 -4.68
C LEU A 108 -2.54 -4.29 -5.74
N ASP A 109 -1.42 -3.60 -5.51
CA ASP A 109 -0.29 -3.53 -6.45
C ASP A 109 0.25 -4.92 -6.84
N GLY A 110 0.26 -5.86 -5.90
CA GLY A 110 0.73 -7.23 -6.08
C GLY A 110 0.00 -7.99 -7.17
N SER A 111 -1.24 -7.57 -7.49
CA SER A 111 -2.01 -8.14 -8.59
C SER A 111 -1.50 -7.79 -9.98
N HIS A 112 -0.70 -6.74 -10.11
CA HIS A 112 0.01 -6.39 -11.35
C HIS A 112 1.45 -6.94 -11.36
N VAL A 113 2.01 -7.26 -10.18
CA VAL A 113 3.35 -7.85 -10.01
C VAL A 113 3.34 -9.35 -10.32
N LEU A 114 2.46 -10.13 -9.67
CA LEU A 114 2.42 -11.60 -9.80
C LEU A 114 2.26 -12.11 -11.25
N PRO A 115 1.34 -11.58 -12.09
CA PRO A 115 1.13 -12.13 -13.44
C PRO A 115 2.39 -12.11 -14.32
N ARG A 116 3.36 -11.25 -14.03
CA ARG A 116 4.64 -11.18 -14.76
C ARG A 116 5.60 -12.31 -14.42
N LEU A 117 5.44 -12.93 -13.25
CA LEU A 117 6.23 -14.07 -12.81
C LEU A 117 5.62 -15.41 -13.31
N LEU A 118 4.39 -15.37 -13.83
CA LEU A 118 3.67 -16.55 -14.29
C LEU A 118 3.91 -16.86 -15.78
N PRO A 119 3.88 -18.14 -16.19
CA PRO A 119 3.77 -18.55 -17.59
C PRO A 119 2.55 -17.93 -18.27
N ARG A 120 2.62 -17.74 -19.60
CA ARG A 120 1.61 -17.00 -20.39
C ARG A 120 0.18 -17.49 -20.17
N ASP A 121 -0.04 -18.80 -20.06
CA ASP A 121 -1.39 -19.37 -19.90
C ASP A 121 -1.98 -19.10 -18.51
N LEU A 122 -1.15 -19.23 -17.47
CA LEU A 122 -1.54 -18.94 -16.09
C LEU A 122 -1.76 -17.44 -15.88
N ARG A 123 -0.91 -16.61 -16.50
CA ARG A 123 -1.04 -15.16 -16.48
C ARG A 123 -2.42 -14.70 -16.97
N ARG A 124 -2.87 -15.17 -18.14
CA ARG A 124 -4.18 -14.79 -18.70
C ARG A 124 -5.32 -15.21 -17.79
N ARG A 125 -5.30 -16.45 -17.31
CA ARG A 125 -6.31 -16.96 -16.38
C ARG A 125 -6.36 -16.14 -15.08
N TYR A 126 -5.20 -15.80 -14.53
CA TYR A 126 -5.08 -14.97 -13.35
C TYR A 126 -5.66 -13.57 -13.59
N GLU A 127 -5.27 -12.89 -14.68
CA GLU A 127 -5.75 -11.56 -15.04
C GLU A 127 -7.29 -11.55 -15.21
N ASP A 128 -7.85 -12.55 -15.89
CA ASP A 128 -9.30 -12.69 -16.09
C ASP A 128 -10.07 -12.88 -14.77
N TRP A 129 -9.55 -13.72 -13.88
CA TRP A 129 -10.17 -13.99 -12.57
C TRP A 129 -10.04 -12.79 -11.64
N ASN A 130 -8.86 -12.16 -11.63
CA ASN A 130 -8.60 -10.97 -10.83
C ASN A 130 -9.50 -9.80 -11.25
N PHE A 131 -9.69 -9.60 -12.56
CA PHE A 131 -10.60 -8.57 -13.07
C PHE A 131 -12.04 -8.78 -12.62
N ARG A 132 -12.52 -10.04 -12.58
CA ARG A 132 -13.90 -10.38 -12.23
C ARG A 132 -14.15 -10.40 -10.73
N PHE A 133 -13.22 -10.98 -9.97
CA PHE A 133 -13.45 -11.35 -8.56
C PHE A 133 -12.45 -10.74 -7.59
N GLY A 134 -11.36 -10.13 -8.04
CA GLY A 134 -10.27 -9.64 -7.17
C GLY A 134 -10.78 -8.70 -6.08
N THR A 135 -11.46 -7.63 -6.48
CA THR A 135 -12.00 -6.64 -5.53
C THR A 135 -13.02 -7.27 -4.57
N MET A 136 -13.88 -8.16 -5.06
CA MET A 136 -14.88 -8.85 -4.23
C MET A 136 -14.22 -9.79 -3.22
N LEU A 137 -13.16 -10.48 -3.64
CA LEU A 137 -12.37 -11.34 -2.77
C LEU A 137 -11.71 -10.53 -1.66
N LEU A 138 -11.09 -9.39 -1.99
CA LEU A 138 -10.48 -8.51 -0.98
C LEU A 138 -11.51 -7.98 0.02
N ILE A 139 -12.65 -7.47 -0.47
CA ILE A 139 -13.74 -6.98 0.38
C ILE A 139 -14.28 -8.12 1.25
N GLY A 140 -14.45 -9.32 0.69
CA GLY A 140 -14.88 -10.51 1.41
C GLY A 140 -13.91 -10.91 2.53
N LEU A 141 -12.60 -10.86 2.28
CA LEU A 141 -11.57 -11.14 3.29
C LEU A 141 -11.55 -10.09 4.41
N LEU A 142 -11.73 -8.81 4.07
CA LEU A 142 -11.83 -7.72 5.04
C LEU A 142 -13.09 -7.85 5.89
N ALA A 143 -14.25 -8.08 5.26
CA ALA A 143 -15.52 -8.29 5.94
C ALA A 143 -15.45 -9.52 6.85
N ALA A 144 -14.94 -10.64 6.37
CA ALA A 144 -14.73 -11.84 7.17
C ALA A 144 -13.83 -11.55 8.39
N SER A 145 -12.72 -10.82 8.20
CA SER A 145 -11.81 -10.44 9.29
C SER A 145 -12.46 -9.53 10.33
N TYR A 146 -13.45 -8.72 9.93
CA TYR A 146 -14.15 -7.81 10.83
C TYR A 146 -15.31 -8.49 11.55
N PHE A 147 -16.10 -9.31 10.85
CA PHE A 147 -17.35 -9.87 11.37
C PHE A 147 -17.20 -11.25 12.01
N LEU A 148 -16.18 -12.05 11.66
CA LEU A 148 -15.98 -13.38 12.24
C LEU A 148 -15.02 -13.30 13.44
N PRO A 149 -15.51 -13.50 14.69
CA PRO A 149 -14.66 -13.43 15.87
C PRO A 149 -13.53 -14.45 15.79
N GLY A 150 -12.30 -14.01 16.06
CA GLY A 150 -11.11 -14.86 16.05
C GLY A 150 -10.46 -15.07 14.68
N PHE A 151 -11.17 -14.82 13.58
CA PHE A 151 -10.62 -14.84 12.23
C PHE A 151 -10.00 -13.50 11.86
N SER A 152 -8.81 -13.51 11.28
CA SER A 152 -8.17 -12.31 10.75
C SER A 152 -7.27 -12.70 9.60
N ALA A 153 -7.73 -12.44 8.38
CA ALA A 153 -7.01 -12.78 7.15
C ALA A 153 -5.63 -12.11 7.07
N PHE A 154 -5.44 -11.00 7.78
CA PHE A 154 -4.26 -10.14 7.69
C PHE A 154 -3.42 -10.13 8.99
N ARG A 155 -3.71 -11.00 9.97
CA ARG A 155 -2.93 -11.05 11.22
C ARG A 155 -1.45 -11.37 10.97
N TRP A 156 -1.17 -12.20 9.97
CA TRP A 156 0.20 -12.55 9.59
C TRP A 156 1.00 -11.32 9.12
N ILE A 157 0.34 -10.28 8.57
CA ILE A 157 1.01 -9.05 8.13
C ILE A 157 1.59 -8.32 9.33
N SER A 158 0.75 -8.07 10.35
CA SER A 158 1.22 -7.35 11.54
C SER A 158 2.24 -8.16 12.33
N GLN A 159 2.14 -9.49 12.33
CA GLN A 159 3.15 -10.38 12.90
C GLN A 159 4.48 -10.28 12.15
N ALA A 160 4.47 -10.41 10.82
CA ALA A 160 5.67 -10.31 9.98
C ALA A 160 6.34 -8.94 10.11
N SER A 161 5.57 -7.85 10.06
CA SER A 161 6.07 -6.49 10.27
C SER A 161 6.74 -6.32 11.63
N ARG A 162 6.13 -6.84 12.70
CA ARG A 162 6.73 -6.80 14.05
C ARG A 162 8.04 -7.60 14.12
N GLN A 163 8.11 -8.77 13.50
CA GLN A 163 9.36 -9.54 13.43
C GLN A 163 10.45 -8.77 12.70
N MET A 164 10.14 -8.10 11.58
CA MET A 164 11.11 -7.25 10.89
C MET A 164 11.60 -6.10 11.75
N ILE A 165 10.70 -5.45 12.51
CA ILE A 165 11.08 -4.37 13.42
C ILE A 165 12.00 -4.89 14.54
N ILE A 166 11.67 -6.02 15.15
CA ILE A 166 12.51 -6.61 16.22
C ILE A 166 13.93 -6.88 15.74
N VAL A 167 14.12 -7.25 14.47
CA VAL A 167 15.46 -7.46 13.88
C VAL A 167 16.22 -6.13 13.68
N LEU A 168 15.52 -5.01 13.57
CA LEU A 168 16.10 -3.68 13.31
C LEU A 168 16.36 -2.85 14.58
N LEU A 169 15.73 -3.19 15.71
CA LEU A 169 15.86 -2.48 17.00
C LEU A 169 17.07 -2.96 17.82
#